data_AF-U5NDG9-F1
#
_entry.id   AF-U5NDG9-F1
#
_cell.length_a   1.000
_cell.length_b   1.000
_cell.length_c   1.000
_cell.angle_alpha   90.00
_cell.angle_beta   90.00
_cell.angle_gamma   90.00
#
_symmetry.space_group_name_H-M   'P 1'
#
loop_
_entity.id
_entity.type
_entity.pdbx_description
1 polymer ?
#
loop_
_entity_poly.entity_id
_entity_poly.type
_entity_poly.pdbx_seq_one_letter_code
_entity_poly.pdbx_strand_id
1 'polypeptide(L)' 'MWNDEILDEVRAIRDAHAAKFGYDLQAIYADLKKSEAEHIAAGHPFIPAPERPVPNRVGNGF' A
#
# COMPACT_ATOMS: atom_id res chain seq x y z
N MET A 1 16.68 10.41 18.44
CA MET A 1 16.32 10.28 17.02
C MET A 1 16.53 8.81 16.67
N TRP A 2 15.48 8.10 16.25
CA TRP A 2 15.63 6.67 15.91
C TRP A 2 16.25 6.62 14.50
N ASN A 3 17.55 6.33 14.43
CA ASN A 3 18.24 6.03 13.19
C ASN A 3 18.03 4.54 12.93
N ASP A 4 17.01 4.23 12.15
CA ASP A 4 16.71 2.87 11.73
C ASP A 4 17.09 2.77 10.25
N GLU A 5 18.21 2.09 9.99
CA GLU A 5 18.77 1.93 8.65
C GLU A 5 17.75 1.30 7.68
N ILE A 6 16.88 0.42 8.17
CA ILE A 6 15.81 -0.20 7.36
C ILE A 6 14.77 0.85 6.97
N LEU A 7 14.38 1.72 7.89
CA LEU A 7 13.42 2.79 7.57
C LEU A 7 13.99 3.79 6.56
N ASP A 8 15.27 4.12 6.68
CA ASP A 8 15.93 5.05 5.77
C ASP A 8 16.04 4.47 4.35
N GLU A 9 16.36 3.18 4.22
CA GLU A 9 16.35 2.48 2.93
C GLU A 9 14.94 2.46 2.31
N VAL A 10 13.93 2.05 3.08
CA VAL A 10 12.54 1.99 2.62
C VAL A 10 12.06 3.38 2.17
N ARG A 11 12.40 4.43 2.92
CA ARG A 11 12.06 5.81 2.56
C ARG A 11 12.75 6.25 1.28
N ALA A 12 14.04 5.94 1.11
CA ALA A 12 14.79 6.28 -0.09
C ALA A 12 14.20 5.59 -1.35
N ILE A 13 13.85 4.31 -1.24
CA ILE A 13 13.22 3.56 -2.35
C ILE A 13 11.86 4.17 -2.71
N ARG A 14 11.03 4.48 -1.71
CA ARG A 14 9.72 5.11 -1.92
C ARG A 14 9.85 6.48 -2.57
N ASP A 15 10.79 7.31 -2.11
CA ASP A 15 11.02 8.64 -2.64
C ASP A 15 11.49 8.60 -4.10
N ALA A 16 12.45 7.71 -4.40
CA ALA A 16 12.93 7.48 -5.75
C ALA A 16 11.82 6.95 -6.70
N HIS A 17 10.88 6.14 -6.21
CA HIS A 17 9.72 5.72 -7.00
C HIS A 17 8.77 6.89 -7.25
N ALA A 18 8.39 7.64 -6.20
CA ALA A 18 7.48 8.79 -6.33
C ALA A 18 8.03 9.89 -7.25
N ALA A 19 9.34 10.15 -7.20
CA ALA A 19 10.02 11.12 -8.06
C ALA A 19 9.90 10.78 -9.56
N LYS A 20 9.85 9.49 -9.94
CA LYS A 20 9.62 9.07 -11.34
C LYS A 20 8.25 9.50 -11.88
N PHE A 21 7.29 9.71 -10.99
CA PHE A 21 5.92 10.13 -11.32
C PHE A 21 5.66 11.60 -10.99
N GLY A 22 6.70 12.37 -10.62
CA GLY A 22 6.51 13.76 -10.19
C GLY A 22 5.61 13.89 -8.95
N TYR A 23 5.60 12.86 -8.09
CA TYR A 23 4.74 12.77 -6.91
C TYR A 23 3.23 12.79 -7.20
N ASP A 24 2.81 12.50 -8.43
CA ASP A 24 1.40 12.29 -8.74
C ASP A 24 0.91 10.96 -8.15
N LEU A 25 0.09 11.05 -7.11
CA LEU A 25 -0.47 9.91 -6.40
C LEU A 25 -1.31 9.00 -7.31
N GLN A 26 -1.96 9.55 -8.33
CA GLN A 26 -2.83 8.78 -9.21
C GLN A 26 -1.99 7.97 -10.19
N ALA A 27 -0.91 8.55 -10.69
CA ALA A 27 0.05 7.86 -11.54
C ALA A 27 0.78 6.73 -10.78
N ILE A 28 1.20 7.00 -9.54
CA ILE A 28 1.80 5.98 -8.66
C ILE A 28 0.82 4.83 -8.41
N TYR A 29 -0.44 5.14 -8.09
CA TYR A 29 -1.46 4.12 -7.87
C TYR A 29 -1.69 3.26 -9.12
N ALA A 30 -1.78 3.87 -10.30
CA ALA A 30 -1.96 3.16 -11.56
C ALA A 30 -0.78 2.20 -11.85
N ASP A 31 0.45 2.62 -11.59
CA ASP A 31 1.66 1.79 -11.73
C ASP A 31 1.61 0.58 -10.79
N LEU A 32 1.27 0.79 -9.51
CA LEU A 32 1.14 -0.30 -8.53
C LEU A 32 0.05 -1.31 -8.94
N LYS A 33 -1.11 -0.84 -9.43
CA LYS A 33 -2.18 -1.73 -9.93
C LYS A 33 -1.75 -2.52 -11.16
N LYS A 34 -0.92 -1.95 -12.03
CA LYS A 34 -0.36 -2.65 -13.18
C LYS A 34 0.59 -3.76 -12.74
N SER A 35 1.53 -3.45 -11.84
CA SER A 35 2.44 -4.46 -11.26
C SER A 35 1.68 -5.58 -10.56
N GLU A 36 0.63 -5.26 -9.79
CA GLU A 36 -0.24 -6.27 -9.16
C GLU A 36 -0.84 -7.21 -10.22
N ALA A 37 -1.41 -6.68 -11.30
CA ALA A 37 -2.00 -7.48 -12.36
C ALA A 37 -0.96 -8.38 -13.07
N GLU A 38 0.25 -7.86 -13.30
CA GLU A 38 1.37 -8.63 -13.87
C GLU A 38 1.79 -9.78 -12.95
N HIS A 39 1.87 -9.55 -11.64
CA HIS A 39 2.20 -10.59 -10.67
C HIS A 39 1.11 -11.66 -10.58
N ILE A 40 -0.17 -11.26 -10.59
CA ILE A 40 -1.30 -12.20 -10.65
C ILE A 40 -1.22 -13.04 -11.92
N ALA A 41 -0.94 -12.42 -13.07
CA ALA A 41 -0.80 -13.13 -14.35
C ALA A 41 0.40 -14.09 -14.36
N ALA A 42 1.47 -13.78 -13.64
CA ALA A 42 2.62 -14.65 -13.44
C ALA A 42 2.39 -15.76 -12.39
N GLY A 43 1.20 -15.83 -11.78
CA GLY A 43 0.82 -16.87 -10.82
C GLY A 43 1.23 -16.59 -9.36
N HIS A 44 1.63 -15.36 -9.02
CA HIS A 44 1.88 -15.00 -7.63
C HIS A 44 0.56 -14.92 -6.84
N PRO A 45 0.52 -15.40 -5.59
CA PRO A 45 -0.67 -15.34 -4.76
C PRO A 45 -1.02 -13.90 -4.40
N PHE A 46 -2.25 -13.48 -4.70
CA PHE A 46 -2.81 -12.22 -4.25
C PHE A 46 -3.64 -12.45 -2.98
N ILE A 47 -3.24 -11.85 -1.87
CA ILE A 47 -3.93 -11.95 -0.59
C ILE A 47 -4.87 -10.74 -0.44
N PRO A 48 -6.20 -10.93 -0.41
CA PRO A 48 -7.12 -9.82 -0.20
C PRO A 48 -6.92 -9.23 1.19
N ALA A 49 -7.21 -7.93 1.33
CA ALA A 49 -7.24 -7.30 2.64
C ALA A 49 -8.25 -8.02 3.55
N PRO A 50 -7.94 -8.19 4.85
CA PRO A 50 -8.91 -8.74 5.78
C PRO A 50 -10.17 -7.87 5.80
N GLU A 51 -11.33 -8.50 6.02
CA GLU A 51 -12.57 -7.76 6.20
C GLU A 51 -12.40 -6.72 7.30
N ARG A 52 -12.74 -5.46 7.01
CA ARG A 52 -12.70 -4.42 8.04
C ARG A 52 -13.64 -4.85 9.17
N PRO A 53 -13.21 -4.85 10.43
CA PRO A 53 -14.13 -5.09 11.52
C PRO A 53 -15.24 -4.06 11.44
N VAL A 54 -16.48 -4.53 11.30
CA VAL A 54 -17.66 -3.68 11.40
C VAL A 54 -17.62 -3.01 12.78
N PRO A 55 -17.66 -1.67 12.87
CA PRO A 55 -17.71 -1.02 14.17
C PRO A 55 -18.91 -1.57 14.93
N ASN A 56 -18.69 -2.09 16.14
CA ASN A 56 -19.78 -2.50 17.02
C ASN A 56 -20.70 -1.29 17.20
N ARG A 57 -21.89 -1.32 16.58
CA ARG A 57 -22.97 -0.41 16.96
C ARG A 57 -23.31 -0.79 18.39
N VAL A 58 -22.82 -0.01 19.35
CA VAL A 58 -23.30 -0.08 20.72
C VAL A 58 -24.80 0.17 20.62
N GLY A 59 -25.59 -0.88 20.81
CA GLY A 59 -27.03 -0.78 20.80
C GLY A 59 -27.44 0.13 21.95
N ASN A 60 -27.99 1.29 21.64
CA ASN A 60 -28.82 2.02 22.60
C ASN A 60 -30.02 1.15 22.91
N GLY A 61 -29.96 0.43 24.02
CA GLY A 61 -31.05 -0.34 24.58
C GLY A 61 -31.24 0.05 26.03
N PHE A 62 -32.16 1.00 26.25
CA PHE A 62 -32.86 1.35 27.50
C PHE A 62 -32.04 1.81 28.71
#